data_AF-A0ABC8ZSU0-F1
#
_entry.id   AF-A0ABC8ZSU0-F1
#
_cell.length_a   1.000
_cell.length_b   1.000
_cell.length_c   1.000
_cell.angle_alpha   90.00
_cell.angle_beta   90.00
_cell.angle_gamma   90.00
#
_symmetry.space_group_name_H-M   'P 1'
#
loop_
_entity.id
_entity.type
_entity.pdbx_description
1 polymer ?
#
loop_
_entity_poly.entity_id
_entity_poly.type
_entity_poly.pdbx_seq_one_letter_code
_entity_poly.pdbx_strand_id
1 'polypeptide(L)'
;MAEKIMMPHEQLASPLLPVPVEKKKQQQKPTRAFPPFPAVRLVSLWGLFNAGVLDLPSWLVQPADLTEAEVATASALMLGTIWGTVIQAAAATPALLLPAHRRRTRRALAYTVLAAAVASHCMNVSALGIYRTTGPGYPAFIRINCFVCFFILAVSDLLCFLALLVGNDEDE
;
A
#
# COMPACT_ATOMS: atom_id res chain seq x y z
N MET A 1 -62.78 -43.76 -76.55
CA MET A 1 -61.35 -43.46 -76.27
C MET A 1 -61.32 -41.98 -75.88
N ALA A 2 -61.58 -41.60 -74.62
CA ALA A 2 -60.65 -41.66 -73.47
C ALA A 2 -59.31 -41.03 -73.89
N GLU A 3 -59.03 -39.76 -73.58
CA GLU A 3 -58.43 -39.21 -72.35
C GLU A 3 -58.19 -37.70 -72.63
N LYS A 4 -58.02 -36.73 -71.72
CA LYS A 4 -58.07 -36.61 -70.27
C LYS A 4 -57.93 -35.11 -70.00
N ILE A 5 -58.76 -34.58 -69.09
CA ILE A 5 -58.74 -33.21 -68.60
C ILE A 5 -57.58 -33.06 -67.60
N MET A 6 -56.78 -31.99 -67.71
CA MET A 6 -56.18 -31.30 -66.54
C MET A 6 -55.55 -29.96 -66.94
N MET A 7 -56.20 -28.86 -66.54
CA MET A 7 -55.54 -27.63 -66.11
C MET A 7 -55.60 -27.60 -64.55
N PRO A 8 -55.12 -26.56 -63.86
CA PRO A 8 -53.81 -25.91 -63.84
C PRO A 8 -53.20 -26.06 -62.41
N HIS A 9 -51.94 -25.66 -62.19
CA HIS A 9 -51.51 -25.35 -60.82
C HIS A 9 -50.61 -24.11 -60.80
N GLU A 10 -51.13 -23.10 -60.11
CA GLU A 10 -50.38 -22.00 -59.52
C GLU A 10 -49.15 -22.51 -58.77
N GLN A 11 -48.01 -21.84 -58.94
CA GLN A 11 -47.14 -21.56 -57.80
C GLN A 11 -46.73 -20.10 -57.83
N LEU A 12 -47.50 -19.36 -57.04
CA LEU A 12 -47.25 -18.03 -56.54
C LEU A 12 -45.95 -18.00 -55.71
N ALA A 13 -45.32 -16.83 -55.73
CA ALA A 13 -44.10 -16.46 -55.04
C ALA A 13 -43.88 -17.04 -53.63
N SER A 14 -42.61 -17.31 -53.31
CA SER A 14 -42.10 -17.15 -51.95
C SER A 14 -40.85 -16.27 -51.98
N PRO A 15 -40.90 -15.05 -51.39
CA PRO A 15 -39.74 -14.21 -51.20
C PRO A 15 -38.78 -14.90 -50.23
N LEU A 16 -37.50 -14.90 -50.59
CA LEU A 16 -36.40 -15.28 -49.69
C LEU A 16 -36.50 -14.46 -48.41
N LEU A 17 -36.86 -15.12 -47.31
CA LEU A 17 -36.79 -14.57 -45.97
C LEU A 17 -35.35 -14.11 -45.68
N PRO A 18 -35.15 -12.94 -45.06
CA PRO A 18 -33.83 -12.54 -44.58
C PRO A 18 -33.41 -13.48 -43.45
N VAL A 19 -32.25 -14.10 -43.63
CA VAL A 19 -31.54 -14.87 -42.60
C VAL A 19 -31.40 -13.99 -41.35
N PRO A 20 -31.79 -14.46 -40.15
CA PRO A 20 -31.52 -13.73 -38.93
C PRO A 20 -30.00 -13.76 -38.70
N VAL A 21 -29.34 -12.63 -38.92
CA VAL A 21 -27.97 -12.42 -38.47
C VAL A 21 -27.99 -12.44 -36.95
N GLU A 22 -27.67 -13.61 -36.41
CA GLU A 22 -27.50 -13.87 -35.00
C GLU A 22 -26.38 -12.96 -34.48
N LYS A 23 -26.77 -11.80 -33.92
CA LYS A 23 -25.85 -10.92 -33.21
C LYS A 23 -25.35 -11.65 -31.98
N LYS A 24 -24.24 -12.38 -32.11
CA LYS A 24 -23.41 -12.77 -30.97
C LYS A 24 -22.83 -11.52 -30.32
N LYS A 25 -23.64 -10.87 -29.47
CA LYS A 25 -23.16 -10.12 -28.31
C LYS A 25 -22.59 -11.14 -27.32
N GLN A 26 -21.45 -11.73 -27.64
CA GLN A 26 -20.58 -12.22 -26.58
C GLN A 26 -19.83 -11.00 -26.08
N GLN A 27 -20.46 -10.37 -25.10
CA GLN A 27 -19.78 -9.60 -24.06
C GLN A 27 -18.61 -10.44 -23.55
N GLN A 28 -17.44 -10.26 -24.16
CA GLN A 28 -16.19 -10.48 -23.47
C GLN A 28 -16.15 -9.42 -22.37
N LYS A 29 -16.78 -9.77 -21.24
CA LYS A 29 -16.57 -9.09 -19.97
C LYS A 29 -15.07 -9.24 -19.71
N PRO A 30 -14.26 -8.17 -19.75
CA PRO A 30 -12.86 -8.31 -19.39
C PRO A 30 -12.84 -8.87 -17.97
N THR A 31 -12.17 -10.00 -17.88
CA THR A 31 -11.71 -10.69 -16.68
C THR A 31 -11.50 -9.67 -15.58
N ARG A 32 -12.17 -9.90 -14.43
CA ARG A 32 -12.13 -9.05 -13.23
C ARG A 32 -10.80 -8.31 -13.14
N ALA A 33 -10.84 -7.00 -13.40
CA ALA A 33 -9.76 -6.11 -13.04
C ALA A 33 -9.47 -6.36 -11.56
N PHE A 34 -8.32 -6.96 -11.27
CA PHE A 34 -7.77 -6.88 -9.94
C PHE A 34 -7.78 -5.40 -9.57
N PRO A 35 -8.30 -5.00 -8.39
CA PRO A 35 -8.28 -3.60 -8.04
C PRO A 35 -6.81 -3.16 -8.11
N PRO A 36 -6.48 -2.14 -8.90
CA PRO A 36 -5.16 -1.53 -8.76
C PRO A 36 -5.05 -1.08 -7.30
N PHE A 37 -3.84 -0.97 -6.81
CA PHE A 37 -3.48 -0.56 -5.44
C PHE A 37 -3.36 -1.63 -4.33
N PRO A 38 -2.73 -2.80 -4.58
CA PRO A 38 -2.11 -3.54 -3.49
C PRO A 38 -1.03 -2.70 -2.78
N ALA A 39 -0.27 -1.87 -3.51
CA ALA A 39 0.80 -1.03 -2.96
C ALA A 39 0.32 0.01 -1.93
N VAL A 40 -0.68 0.84 -2.26
CA VAL A 40 -1.21 1.85 -1.32
C VAL A 40 -1.73 1.20 -0.04
N ARG A 41 -2.43 0.07 -0.17
CA ARG A 41 -2.91 -0.70 0.99
C ARG A 41 -1.76 -1.26 1.81
N LEU A 42 -0.76 -1.86 1.15
CA LEU A 42 0.42 -2.42 1.79
C LEU A 42 1.19 -1.34 2.56
N VAL A 43 1.48 -0.20 1.94
CA VAL A 43 2.18 0.92 2.61
C VAL A 43 1.36 1.50 3.76
N SER A 44 0.04 1.64 3.60
CA SER A 44 -0.81 2.16 4.68
C SER A 44 -0.91 1.18 5.86
N LEU A 45 -1.00 -0.12 5.58
CA LEU A 45 -0.98 -1.16 6.63
C LEU A 45 0.39 -1.24 7.31
N TRP A 46 1.48 -1.11 6.54
CA TRP A 46 2.85 -1.03 7.06
C TRP A 46 3.03 0.16 8.01
N GLY A 47 2.59 1.35 7.61
CA GLY A 47 2.63 2.53 8.48
C GLY A 47 1.79 2.37 9.74
N LEU A 48 0.61 1.75 9.65
CA LEU A 48 -0.22 1.49 10.83
C LEU A 48 0.42 0.46 11.78
N PHE A 49 1.06 -0.57 11.23
CA PHE A 49 1.82 -1.55 12.00
C PHE A 49 3.00 -0.88 12.73
N ASN A 50 3.77 -0.05 12.03
CA ASN A 50 4.89 0.68 12.64
C ASN A 50 4.43 1.63 13.75
N ALA A 51 3.30 2.31 13.56
CA ALA A 51 2.72 3.18 14.57
C ALA A 51 2.37 2.42 15.87
N GLY A 52 1.98 1.14 15.78
CA GLY A 52 1.70 0.30 16.94
C GLY A 52 2.94 -0.38 17.55
N VAL A 53 3.92 -0.76 16.74
CA VAL A 53 5.11 -1.51 17.21
C VAL A 53 6.19 -0.60 17.79
N LEU A 54 6.35 0.63 17.28
CA LEU A 54 7.38 1.56 17.76
C LEU A 54 7.01 2.31 19.04
N ASP A 55 5.78 2.16 19.52
CA ASP A 55 5.34 2.70 20.82
C ASP A 55 5.80 1.82 22.00
N LEU A 56 6.65 0.81 21.74
CA LEU A 56 7.33 0.04 22.77
C LEU A 56 8.22 0.97 23.62
N PRO A 57 8.16 0.84 24.95
CA PRO A 57 8.13 2.06 25.70
C PRO A 57 9.55 2.51 26.09
N SER A 58 9.79 3.80 25.83
CA SER A 58 11.03 4.55 26.04
C SER A 58 11.60 4.47 27.46
N TRP A 59 10.83 4.02 28.45
CA TRP A 59 11.28 3.86 29.84
C TRP A 59 12.22 2.67 30.06
N LEU A 60 12.37 1.75 29.09
CA LEU A 60 13.35 0.65 29.17
C LEU A 60 14.80 1.12 29.03
N VAL A 61 15.03 2.37 28.61
CA VAL A 61 16.33 2.91 28.25
C VAL A 61 16.57 4.19 29.05
N GLN A 62 16.83 4.06 30.36
CA GLN A 62 17.43 5.14 31.14
C GLN A 62 18.90 4.82 31.40
N PRO A 63 19.84 5.47 30.72
CA PRO A 63 21.25 5.30 31.05
C PRO A 63 21.64 6.26 32.17
N ALA A 64 22.46 5.79 33.09
CA ALA A 64 22.86 6.51 34.29
C ALA A 64 23.83 7.69 34.03
N ASP A 65 24.46 7.75 32.84
CA ASP A 65 25.63 8.60 32.57
C ASP A 65 25.44 9.60 31.40
N LEU A 66 24.22 10.01 31.05
CA LEU A 66 24.02 11.05 30.02
C LEU A 66 24.18 12.46 30.58
N THR A 67 24.77 13.35 29.77
CA THR A 67 24.71 14.80 30.02
C THR A 67 23.28 15.31 29.84
N GLU A 68 22.93 16.43 30.51
CA GLU A 68 21.59 17.04 30.37
C GLU A 68 21.24 17.37 28.90
N ALA A 69 22.23 17.81 28.12
CA ALA A 69 22.07 18.11 26.70
C ALA A 69 21.75 16.87 25.87
N GLU A 70 22.38 15.74 26.16
CA GLU A 70 22.10 14.45 25.48
C GLU A 70 20.72 13.92 25.86
N VAL A 71 20.32 14.03 27.14
CA VAL A 71 18.97 13.66 27.59
C VAL A 71 17.92 14.49 26.87
N ALA A 72 18.10 15.81 26.79
CA ALA A 72 17.18 16.71 26.10
C ALA A 72 17.08 16.37 24.60
N THR A 73 18.21 16.11 23.95
CA THR A 73 18.27 15.75 22.52
C THR A 73 17.57 14.42 22.27
N ALA A 74 17.89 13.37 23.05
CA ALA A 74 17.25 12.08 22.93
C ALA A 74 15.73 12.16 23.19
N SER A 75 15.31 12.93 24.18
CA SER A 75 13.89 13.16 24.49
C SER A 75 13.16 13.86 23.35
N ALA A 76 13.77 14.88 22.73
CA ALA A 76 13.20 15.58 21.58
C ALA A 76 13.04 14.64 20.36
N LEU A 77 14.04 13.78 20.11
CA LEU A 77 13.98 12.78 19.04
C LEU A 77 12.91 11.71 19.29
N MET A 78 12.76 11.25 20.54
CA MET A 78 11.71 10.31 20.92
C MET A 78 10.31 10.95 20.76
N LEU A 79 10.14 12.20 21.20
CA LEU A 79 8.90 12.93 21.01
C LEU A 79 8.58 13.14 19.52
N GLY A 80 9.59 13.44 18.70
CA GLY A 80 9.46 13.53 17.26
C GLY A 80 9.03 12.20 16.63
N THR A 81 9.54 11.08 17.14
CA THR A 81 9.15 9.73 16.69
C THR A 81 7.67 9.46 16.95
N ILE A 82 7.17 9.79 18.16
CA ILE A 82 5.75 9.69 18.54
C ILE A 82 4.88 10.57 17.63
N TRP A 83 5.30 11.79 17.36
CA TRP A 83 4.55 12.64 16.42
C TRP A 83 4.52 12.06 15.00
N GLY A 84 5.61 11.45 14.56
CA GLY A 84 5.65 10.76 13.28
C GLY A 84 4.71 9.55 13.22
N THR A 85 4.54 8.78 14.29
CA THR A 85 3.55 7.67 14.32
C THR A 85 2.12 8.19 14.28
N VAL A 86 1.83 9.32 14.94
CA VAL A 86 0.53 10.01 14.83
C VAL A 86 0.25 10.44 13.39
N ILE A 87 1.24 11.04 12.70
CA ILE A 87 1.10 11.44 11.29
C ILE A 87 0.89 10.21 10.41
N GLN A 88 1.63 9.11 10.63
CA GLN A 88 1.44 7.86 9.90
C GLN A 88 0.00 7.34 10.05
N ALA A 89 -0.50 7.23 11.28
CA ALA A 89 -1.86 6.75 11.54
C ALA A 89 -2.93 7.68 10.92
N ALA A 90 -2.75 8.99 11.06
CA ALA A 90 -3.65 10.01 10.52
C ALA A 90 -3.68 10.02 8.98
N ALA A 91 -2.58 9.68 8.31
CA ALA A 91 -2.51 9.61 6.85
C ALA A 91 -2.91 8.22 6.30
N ALA A 92 -2.58 7.14 6.99
CA ALA A 92 -2.89 5.76 6.59
C ALA A 92 -4.40 5.50 6.61
N THR A 93 -5.09 5.99 7.64
CA THR A 93 -6.54 5.82 7.80
C THR A 93 -7.33 6.33 6.59
N PRO A 94 -7.19 7.59 6.15
CA PRO A 94 -7.85 8.07 4.93
C PRO A 94 -7.32 7.40 3.66
N ALA A 95 -6.03 7.03 3.57
CA ALA A 95 -5.50 6.31 2.41
C ALA A 95 -6.22 4.96 2.18
N LEU A 96 -6.61 4.29 3.26
CA LEU A 96 -7.36 3.04 3.26
C LEU A 96 -8.86 3.24 3.00
N LEU A 97 -9.46 4.29 3.56
CA LEU A 97 -10.91 4.54 3.48
C LEU A 97 -11.35 5.26 2.20
N LEU A 98 -10.47 6.04 1.58
CA LEU A 98 -10.83 6.81 0.40
C LEU A 98 -11.21 5.91 -0.80
N PRO A 99 -12.22 6.31 -1.57
CA PRO A 99 -12.68 5.54 -2.71
C PRO A 99 -11.66 5.51 -3.85
N ALA A 100 -11.76 4.48 -4.69
CA ALA A 100 -10.80 4.21 -5.78
C ALA A 100 -10.74 5.30 -6.87
N HIS A 101 -11.71 6.20 -6.98
CA HIS A 101 -11.65 7.32 -7.92
C HIS A 101 -10.73 8.45 -7.44
N ARG A 102 -10.41 8.54 -6.13
CA ARG A 102 -9.46 9.52 -5.58
C ARG A 102 -8.03 8.98 -5.53
N ARG A 103 -7.57 8.38 -6.63
CA ARG A 103 -6.27 7.67 -6.73
C ARG A 103 -5.10 8.57 -6.32
N ARG A 104 -5.03 9.78 -6.86
CA ARG A 104 -3.96 10.76 -6.59
C ARG A 104 -3.86 11.11 -5.11
N THR A 105 -5.00 11.39 -4.47
CA THR A 105 -5.05 11.70 -3.03
C THR A 105 -4.60 10.51 -2.18
N ARG A 106 -5.05 9.29 -2.51
CA ARG A 106 -4.64 8.07 -1.80
C ARG A 106 -3.15 7.80 -1.92
N ARG A 107 -2.57 8.01 -3.11
CA ARG A 107 -1.11 7.90 -3.32
C ARG A 107 -0.36 8.96 -2.53
N ALA A 108 -0.79 10.23 -2.59
CA ALA A 108 -0.16 11.29 -1.82
C ALA A 108 -0.12 10.96 -0.32
N LEU A 109 -1.24 10.47 0.23
CA LEU A 109 -1.30 10.01 1.61
C LEU A 109 -0.37 8.82 1.88
N ALA A 110 -0.26 7.84 0.98
CA ALA A 110 0.68 6.73 1.15
C ALA A 110 2.15 7.19 1.13
N TYR A 111 2.50 8.17 0.29
CA TYR A 111 3.82 8.80 0.35
C TYR A 111 4.02 9.56 1.66
N THR A 112 3.01 10.26 2.18
CA THR A 112 3.07 10.90 3.50
C THR A 112 3.31 9.87 4.61
N VAL A 113 2.60 8.74 4.59
CA VAL A 113 2.79 7.63 5.55
C VAL A 113 4.24 7.14 5.50
N LEU A 114 4.75 6.88 4.29
CA LEU A 114 6.10 6.38 4.11
C LEU A 114 7.18 7.39 4.54
N ALA A 115 7.02 8.66 4.19
CA ALA A 115 7.94 9.72 4.61
C ALA A 115 7.96 9.88 6.14
N ALA A 116 6.79 9.83 6.77
CA ALA A 116 6.68 9.87 8.23
C ALA A 116 7.29 8.62 8.89
N ALA A 117 7.17 7.44 8.28
CA ALA A 117 7.82 6.22 8.74
C ALA A 117 9.35 6.34 8.72
N VAL A 118 9.92 6.73 7.59
CA VAL A 118 11.37 6.93 7.44
C VAL A 118 11.88 7.98 8.43
N ALA A 119 11.18 9.11 8.58
CA ALA A 119 11.55 10.14 9.53
C ALA A 119 11.53 9.64 10.99
N SER A 120 10.46 8.95 11.39
CA SER A 120 10.36 8.31 12.72
C SER A 120 11.48 7.32 12.96
N HIS A 121 11.81 6.47 11.98
CA HIS A 121 12.91 5.52 12.09
C HIS A 121 14.26 6.22 12.27
N CYS A 122 14.54 7.26 11.48
CA CYS A 122 15.78 8.04 11.60
C CYS A 122 15.91 8.73 12.96
N MET A 123 14.82 9.31 13.48
CA MET A 123 14.80 9.93 14.80
C MET A 123 15.05 8.90 15.91
N ASN A 124 14.40 7.74 15.83
CA ASN A 124 14.56 6.66 16.81
C ASN A 124 15.99 6.07 16.79
N VAL A 125 16.56 5.83 15.60
CA VAL A 125 17.96 5.38 15.47
C VAL A 125 18.91 6.40 16.08
N SER A 126 18.68 7.69 15.85
CA SER A 126 19.51 8.76 16.39
C SER A 126 19.43 8.83 17.93
N ALA A 127 18.22 8.72 18.49
CA ALA A 127 18.02 8.68 19.95
C ALA A 127 18.74 7.49 20.58
N LEU A 128 18.59 6.30 20.00
CA LEU A 128 19.28 5.09 20.45
C LEU A 128 20.80 5.17 20.26
N GLY A 129 21.28 5.88 19.24
CA GLY A 129 22.71 6.18 19.06
C GLY A 129 23.29 6.89 20.27
N ILE A 130 22.62 7.94 20.75
CA ILE A 130 23.02 8.72 21.94
C ILE A 130 23.03 7.83 23.19
N TYR A 131 22.02 6.97 23.36
CA TYR A 131 21.97 6.05 24.49
C TYR A 131 23.04 4.95 24.44
N ARG A 132 23.59 4.63 23.26
CA ARG A 132 24.60 3.57 23.08
C ARG A 132 26.03 4.05 23.30
N THR A 133 26.33 5.32 23.05
CA THR A 133 27.67 5.88 23.21
C THR A 133 28.07 6.11 24.66
N THR A 134 27.11 6.13 25.59
CA THR A 134 27.31 6.57 26.98
C THR A 134 27.28 5.45 28.02
N GLY A 135 27.09 4.18 27.65
CA GLY A 135 26.94 3.09 28.64
C GLY A 135 27.63 1.75 28.29
N PRO A 136 28.47 1.20 29.18
CA PRO A 136 29.03 -0.16 29.05
C PRO A 136 28.02 -1.29 29.34
N GLY A 137 26.79 -0.95 29.75
CA GLY A 137 25.80 -1.92 30.25
C GLY A 137 24.92 -2.62 29.20
N TYR A 138 24.99 -2.25 27.92
CA TYR A 138 24.13 -2.90 26.91
C TYR A 138 24.73 -4.23 26.44
N PRO A 139 24.07 -5.37 26.68
CA PRO A 139 24.56 -6.65 26.19
C PRO A 139 24.65 -6.62 24.66
N ALA A 140 25.73 -7.17 24.11
CA ALA A 140 25.97 -7.22 22.66
C ALA A 140 24.78 -7.81 21.88
N PHE A 141 24.02 -8.71 22.50
CA PHE A 141 22.78 -9.26 21.97
C PHE A 141 21.74 -8.17 21.66
N ILE A 142 21.43 -7.27 22.60
CA ILE A 142 20.46 -6.18 22.37
C ILE A 142 20.96 -5.26 21.26
N ARG A 143 22.27 -4.98 21.23
CA ARG A 143 22.90 -4.15 20.19
C ARG A 143 22.71 -4.72 18.79
N ILE A 144 22.93 -6.02 18.62
CA ILE A 144 22.75 -6.72 17.35
C ILE A 144 21.27 -6.74 16.95
N ASN A 145 20.37 -7.08 17.88
CA ASN A 145 18.94 -7.11 17.61
C ASN A 145 18.41 -5.74 17.17
N CYS A 146 18.80 -4.64 17.84
CA CYS A 146 18.40 -3.30 17.41
C CYS A 146 18.87 -3.00 15.98
N PHE A 147 20.13 -3.32 15.64
CA PHE A 147 20.66 -3.07 14.30
C PHE A 147 19.90 -3.87 13.23
N VAL A 148 19.64 -5.14 13.49
CA VAL A 148 18.85 -6.00 12.59
C VAL A 148 17.44 -5.46 12.41
N CYS A 149 16.76 -5.05 13.48
CA CYS A 149 15.43 -4.44 13.39
C CYS A 149 15.44 -3.18 12.51
N PHE A 150 16.39 -2.27 12.71
CA PHE A 150 16.47 -1.06 11.88
C PHE A 150 16.80 -1.34 10.42
N PHE A 151 17.66 -2.32 10.16
CA PHE A 151 17.94 -2.75 8.80
C PHE A 151 16.68 -3.29 8.11
N ILE A 152 15.90 -4.13 8.80
CA ILE A 152 14.63 -4.66 8.29
C ILE A 152 13.63 -3.53 8.03
N LEU A 153 13.52 -2.56 8.93
CA LEU A 153 12.65 -1.39 8.76
C LEU A 153 13.05 -0.57 7.52
N ALA A 154 14.34 -0.27 7.37
CA ALA A 154 14.85 0.49 6.22
C ALA A 154 14.64 -0.24 4.89
N VAL A 155 14.89 -1.55 4.84
CA VAL A 155 14.63 -2.37 3.64
C VAL A 155 13.13 -2.40 3.34
N SER A 156 12.28 -2.55 4.35
CA SER A 156 10.83 -2.55 4.17
C SER A 156 10.30 -1.21 3.66
N ASP A 157 10.83 -0.09 4.16
CA ASP A 157 10.49 1.25 3.68
C ASP A 157 10.91 1.44 2.20
N LEU A 158 12.10 0.95 1.82
CA LEU A 158 12.56 0.98 0.43
C LEU A 158 11.67 0.12 -0.48
N LEU A 159 11.28 -1.07 -0.04
CA LEU A 159 10.34 -1.92 -0.77
C LEU A 159 8.96 -1.26 -0.91
N CYS A 160 8.49 -0.59 0.13
CA CYS A 160 7.25 0.20 0.09
C CYS A 160 7.35 1.36 -0.91
N PHE A 161 8.48 2.05 -0.94
CA PHE A 161 8.76 3.12 -1.91
C PHE A 161 8.73 2.59 -3.35
N LEU A 162 9.45 1.49 -3.60
CA LEU A 162 9.50 0.83 -4.90
C LEU A 162 8.11 0.34 -5.33
N ALA A 163 7.31 -0.21 -4.41
CA ALA A 163 5.95 -0.65 -4.69
C ALA A 163 5.03 0.53 -5.07
N LEU A 164 5.19 1.70 -4.44
CA LEU A 164 4.45 2.91 -4.82
C LEU A 164 4.89 3.47 -6.18
N LEU A 165 6.19 3.39 -6.48
CA LEU A 165 6.77 3.87 -7.73
C LEU A 165 6.34 2.97 -8.92
N VAL A 166 6.54 1.66 -8.83
CA VAL A 166 6.13 0.71 -9.88
C VAL A 166 4.63 0.73 -10.09
N GLY A 167 3.85 0.83 -9.01
CA GLY A 167 2.40 0.94 -9.09
C GLY A 167 1.92 2.24 -9.75
N ASN A 168 2.79 3.21 -10.07
CA ASN A 168 2.46 4.43 -10.80
C ASN A 168 2.42 4.22 -12.32
N ASP A 169 3.33 3.40 -12.83
CA ASP A 169 3.59 3.28 -14.27
C ASP A 169 2.59 2.35 -14.98
N GLU A 170 1.86 1.52 -14.23
CA GLU A 170 0.77 0.68 -14.77
C GLU A 170 -0.55 1.45 -15.02
N ASP A 171 -0.61 2.72 -14.64
CA ASP A 171 -1.83 3.55 -14.66
C ASP A 171 -1.77 4.72 -15.69
N GLU A 172 -0.66 4.93 -16.39
CA GLU A 172 -0.51 5.86 -17.53
C GLU A 172 -0.54 5.11 -18.87
#